data_AF-A0A7U2MQK8-F1
#
_entry.id   AF-A0A7U2MQK8-F1
#
_cell.length_a   1.000
_cell.length_b   1.000
_cell.length_c   1.000
_cell.angle_alpha   90.00
_cell.angle_beta   90.00
_cell.angle_gamma   90.00
#
_symmetry.space_group_name_H-M   'P 1'
#
loop_
_entity.id
_entity.type
_entity.pdbx_description
1 polymer ?
#
loop_
_entity_poly.entity_id
_entity_poly.type
_entity_poly.pdbx_seq_one_letter_code
_entity_poly.pdbx_strand_id
1 'polypeptide(L)'
;MFDLNLETASGPAVVRIGLPPSSLLKFPPDELPTTLPAPQVSEPTWNQPFNIPPQLYNQLLDVRVPITIASVYAVTVCLLNRVNKSRGYKPWGFSQTKLFKAFVILHNVFLAVYSAWTFAGMFQAFRNSWPDRDDPNGLVGVVDALCKINGPRGYGNAATYNPLTNQWSIHNPEYKLADGGVPDPTDVGRMWNQGLAYLGWIFYLSKFYEVLDTAIILAKGKKSSTLQTYHHAGAMMCMWAGIRYVAPPIWIFTLVNSAIHAMMYTYYTLTALRIRVPAVIKRSLTSMQITQFLVGTTWAASYLFVHYTLPPQSKAAAAASAVRSTMATAAASGVAPWLKKLGFRAAGAEGIAENVGYAPEIPGNLSQPRVGPMVTCMDTSGQGFAIWLNVTYLLPLTYLFVRFFIRSYLSRKDPSPQQPTHMHAAEKAGLDALHRVSREIQKSVEMSGETSEATEDEAINKAQALRKKSQQSAADNSPIRTRASSKQKARLANQEPGQGFSPVKNGAKKLTKEEVEAPTDVSGVKDKNPYDVLERNA
;
A
#
# COMPACT_ATOMS: atom_id res chain seq x y z
N MET A 1 18.26 -4.77 -20.26
CA MET A 1 17.37 -5.94 -20.15
C MET A 1 18.22 -7.09 -19.64
N PHE A 2 17.69 -7.92 -18.75
CA PHE A 2 18.39 -9.07 -18.18
C PHE A 2 17.57 -10.32 -18.47
N ASP A 3 18.20 -11.31 -19.11
CA ASP A 3 17.54 -12.54 -19.52
C ASP A 3 18.10 -13.72 -18.73
N LEU A 4 17.20 -14.48 -18.11
CA LEU A 4 17.49 -15.73 -17.45
C LEU A 4 16.97 -16.86 -18.32
N ASN A 5 17.89 -17.59 -18.96
CA ASN A 5 17.56 -18.78 -19.75
C ASN A 5 17.42 -19.98 -18.82
N LEU A 6 16.34 -20.74 -18.98
CA LEU A 6 15.97 -21.87 -18.15
C LEU A 6 15.69 -23.08 -19.04
N GLU A 7 16.18 -24.25 -18.65
CA GLU A 7 15.77 -25.51 -19.24
C GLU A 7 14.61 -26.09 -18.44
N THR A 8 13.52 -26.42 -19.14
CA THR A 8 12.30 -26.97 -18.53
C THR A 8 11.85 -28.21 -19.28
N ALA A 9 11.00 -29.05 -18.66
CA ALA A 9 10.41 -30.17 -19.37
C ALA A 9 9.55 -29.76 -20.57
N SER A 10 9.03 -28.53 -20.57
CA SER A 10 8.27 -27.95 -21.68
C SER A 10 9.17 -27.35 -22.79
N GLY A 11 10.50 -27.44 -22.65
CA GLY A 11 11.48 -26.86 -23.55
C GLY A 11 12.26 -25.67 -22.95
N PRO A 12 13.10 -24.97 -23.74
CA PRO A 12 13.82 -23.80 -23.28
C PRO A 12 12.84 -22.66 -23.00
N ALA A 13 12.98 -22.04 -21.83
CA ALA A 13 12.19 -20.91 -21.38
C ALA A 13 13.09 -19.73 -21.02
N VAL A 14 12.56 -18.51 -21.12
CA VAL A 14 13.29 -17.29 -20.77
C VAL A 14 12.45 -16.47 -19.82
N VAL A 15 13.03 -16.03 -18.71
CA VAL A 15 12.49 -14.97 -17.84
C VAL A 15 13.31 -13.72 -18.06
N ARG A 16 12.66 -12.65 -18.51
CA ARG A 16 13.29 -11.38 -18.87
C ARG A 16 12.84 -10.25 -17.95
N ILE A 17 13.81 -9.48 -17.46
CA ILE A 17 13.58 -8.20 -16.80
C ILE A 17 13.79 -7.08 -17.83
N GLY A 18 12.70 -6.41 -18.20
CA GLY A 18 12.65 -5.39 -19.26
C GLY A 18 11.74 -4.23 -18.91
N LEU A 19 11.77 -3.18 -19.71
CA LEU A 19 10.85 -2.05 -19.55
C LEU A 19 9.43 -2.48 -19.97
N PRO A 20 8.38 -2.08 -19.22
CA PRO A 20 7.01 -2.37 -19.60
C PRO A 20 6.67 -1.72 -20.95
N PRO A 21 5.82 -2.35 -21.77
CA PRO A 21 5.29 -1.68 -22.95
C PRO A 21 4.47 -0.45 -22.54
N SER A 22 4.53 0.61 -23.35
CA SER A 22 3.82 1.87 -23.09
C SER A 22 2.30 1.71 -23.02
N SER A 23 1.74 0.64 -23.59
CA SER A 23 0.33 0.30 -23.49
C SER A 23 -0.15 0.08 -22.05
N LEU A 24 0.73 -0.38 -21.14
CA LEU A 24 0.42 -0.56 -19.72
C LEU A 24 0.37 0.77 -18.94
N LEU A 25 0.86 1.87 -19.53
CA LEU A 25 0.88 3.21 -18.94
C LEU A 25 -0.30 4.08 -19.39
N LYS A 26 -1.22 3.53 -20.19
CA LYS A 26 -2.38 4.26 -20.71
C LYS A 26 -3.26 4.77 -19.56
N PHE A 27 -3.59 6.06 -19.59
CA PHE A 27 -4.52 6.70 -18.68
C PHE A 27 -5.55 7.55 -19.46
N PRO A 28 -6.86 7.44 -19.17
CA PRO A 28 -7.49 6.50 -18.23
C PRO A 28 -7.28 5.03 -18.65
N PRO A 29 -7.21 4.10 -17.69
CA PRO A 29 -7.12 2.67 -17.99
C PRO A 29 -8.38 2.18 -18.71
N ASP A 30 -8.23 1.11 -19.49
CA ASP A 30 -9.35 0.48 -20.17
C ASP A 30 -10.35 -0.11 -19.17
N GLU A 31 -11.65 -0.01 -19.46
CA GLU A 31 -12.70 -0.54 -18.60
C GLU A 31 -12.80 -2.07 -18.65
N LEU A 32 -12.32 -2.69 -19.73
CA LEU A 32 -12.33 -4.14 -19.90
C LEU A 32 -10.98 -4.76 -19.48
N PRO A 33 -10.98 -6.00 -18.95
CA PRO A 33 -12.15 -6.83 -18.69
C PRO A 33 -12.97 -6.33 -17.49
N THR A 34 -14.24 -6.72 -17.46
CA THR A 34 -15.05 -6.61 -16.25
C THR A 34 -14.43 -7.47 -15.14
N THR A 35 -14.63 -7.08 -13.88
CA THR A 35 -14.09 -7.87 -12.77
C THR A 35 -14.73 -9.26 -12.74
N LEU A 36 -13.89 -10.26 -12.46
CA LEU A 36 -14.33 -11.64 -12.27
C LEU A 36 -14.81 -11.79 -10.81
N PRO A 37 -16.11 -12.08 -10.58
CA PRO A 37 -16.63 -12.30 -9.24
C PRO A 37 -15.99 -13.52 -8.56
N ALA A 38 -16.11 -13.60 -7.25
CA ALA A 38 -15.70 -14.79 -6.52
C ALA A 38 -16.51 -16.03 -6.96
N PRO A 39 -15.86 -17.21 -7.06
CA PRO A 39 -16.56 -18.48 -7.28
C PRO A 39 -17.68 -18.70 -6.27
N GLN A 40 -18.76 -19.38 -6.68
CA GLN A 40 -19.85 -19.72 -5.77
C GLN A 40 -19.62 -21.14 -5.24
N VAL A 41 -19.76 -21.32 -3.92
CA VAL A 41 -19.64 -22.64 -3.28
C VAL A 41 -21.01 -23.19 -2.94
N SER A 42 -21.21 -24.49 -3.08
CA SER A 42 -22.47 -25.16 -2.72
C SER A 42 -22.71 -25.14 -1.20
N GLU A 43 -21.63 -25.20 -0.42
CA GLU A 43 -21.65 -25.21 1.03
C GLU A 43 -20.66 -24.18 1.60
N PRO A 44 -21.00 -23.50 2.71
CA PRO A 44 -20.08 -22.64 3.43
C PRO A 44 -18.77 -23.33 3.79
N THR A 45 -17.65 -22.66 3.51
CA THR A 45 -16.31 -23.12 3.90
C THR A 45 -15.67 -22.12 4.87
N TRP A 46 -14.58 -22.51 5.52
CA TRP A 46 -13.81 -21.61 6.38
C TRP A 46 -13.32 -20.34 5.65
N ASN A 47 -12.89 -20.48 4.40
CA ASN A 47 -12.38 -19.36 3.59
C ASN A 47 -13.49 -18.59 2.89
N GLN A 48 -14.66 -19.21 2.70
CA GLN A 48 -15.83 -18.63 2.06
C GLN A 48 -17.10 -19.05 2.84
N PRO A 49 -17.38 -18.39 3.98
CA PRO A 49 -18.52 -18.74 4.83
C PRO A 49 -19.88 -18.40 4.21
N PHE A 50 -19.92 -17.55 3.20
CA PHE A 50 -21.12 -17.23 2.46
C PHE A 50 -20.77 -16.89 1.01
N ASN A 51 -21.76 -16.96 0.13
CA ASN A 51 -21.62 -16.57 -1.26
C ASN A 51 -21.88 -15.08 -1.44
N ILE A 52 -21.05 -14.42 -2.27
CA ILE A 52 -21.25 -13.02 -2.63
C ILE A 52 -22.02 -12.99 -3.96
N PRO A 53 -23.20 -12.33 -4.03
CA PRO A 53 -23.91 -12.16 -5.29
C PRO A 53 -23.03 -11.44 -6.33
N PRO A 54 -22.86 -11.98 -7.55
CA PRO A 54 -22.02 -11.39 -8.59
C PRO A 54 -22.37 -9.94 -8.94
N GLN A 55 -23.65 -9.58 -8.85
CA GLN A 55 -24.14 -8.23 -9.10
C GLN A 55 -23.65 -7.27 -8.01
N LEU A 56 -23.77 -7.66 -6.74
CA LEU A 56 -23.28 -6.88 -5.60
C LEU A 56 -21.76 -6.72 -5.65
N TYR A 57 -21.04 -7.79 -6.00
CA TYR A 57 -19.59 -7.80 -6.14
C TYR A 57 -19.12 -6.70 -7.09
N ASN A 58 -19.75 -6.60 -8.27
CA ASN A 58 -19.40 -5.62 -9.29
C ASN A 58 -19.91 -4.21 -8.98
N GLN A 59 -21.12 -4.07 -8.40
CA GLN A 59 -21.67 -2.77 -8.04
C GLN A 59 -20.80 -2.03 -7.01
N LEU A 60 -20.27 -2.74 -6.01
CA LEU A 60 -19.38 -2.14 -5.01
C LEU A 60 -17.99 -1.83 -5.56
N LEU A 61 -17.63 -2.36 -6.73
CA LEU A 61 -16.40 -2.03 -7.45
C LEU A 61 -16.59 -0.92 -8.50
N ASP A 62 -17.75 -0.26 -8.54
CA ASP A 62 -17.89 0.99 -9.30
C ASP A 62 -16.94 2.05 -8.71
N VAL A 63 -16.16 2.70 -9.58
CA VAL A 63 -15.18 3.74 -9.21
C VAL A 63 -15.78 4.88 -8.38
N ARG A 64 -17.08 5.15 -8.53
CA ARG A 64 -17.80 6.17 -7.78
C ARG A 64 -17.86 5.85 -6.29
N VAL A 65 -17.91 4.56 -5.92
CA VAL A 65 -18.02 4.12 -4.52
C VAL A 65 -16.80 4.55 -3.69
N PRO A 66 -15.57 4.11 -4.00
CA PRO A 66 -14.41 4.47 -3.20
C PRO A 66 -14.09 5.96 -3.27
N ILE A 67 -14.27 6.62 -4.43
CA ILE A 67 -14.04 8.07 -4.57
C ILE A 67 -15.00 8.86 -3.67
N THR A 68 -16.28 8.53 -3.72
CA THR A 68 -17.30 9.24 -2.92
C THR A 68 -17.05 9.05 -1.44
N ILE A 69 -16.85 7.81 -0.99
CA ILE A 69 -16.63 7.51 0.43
C ILE A 69 -15.32 8.14 0.92
N ALA A 70 -14.22 8.05 0.17
CA ALA A 70 -12.95 8.66 0.53
C ALA A 70 -13.04 10.20 0.60
N SER A 71 -13.79 10.82 -0.31
CA SER A 71 -14.01 12.27 -0.31
C SER A 71 -14.84 12.71 0.89
N VAL A 72 -15.96 12.03 1.16
CA VAL A 72 -16.80 12.29 2.34
C VAL A 72 -16.00 12.10 3.62
N TYR A 73 -15.22 11.03 3.70
CA TYR A 73 -14.32 10.76 4.81
C TYR A 73 -13.32 11.90 5.04
N ALA A 74 -12.57 12.29 4.00
CA ALA A 74 -11.56 13.35 4.12
C ALA A 74 -12.19 14.69 4.55
N VAL A 75 -13.31 15.08 3.94
CA VAL A 75 -14.05 16.30 4.32
C VAL A 75 -14.52 16.22 5.78
N THR A 76 -15.09 15.09 6.18
CA THR A 76 -15.57 14.87 7.55
C THR A 76 -14.44 14.98 8.57
N VAL A 77 -13.29 14.35 8.30
CA VAL A 77 -12.12 14.42 9.17
C VAL A 77 -11.60 15.86 9.28
N CYS A 78 -11.51 16.58 8.16
CA CYS A 78 -11.11 17.99 8.19
C CYS A 78 -12.06 18.86 9.03
N LEU A 79 -13.37 18.67 8.89
CA LEU A 79 -14.38 19.40 9.65
C LEU A 79 -14.31 19.05 11.15
N LEU A 80 -14.30 17.76 11.50
CA LEU A 80 -14.25 17.32 12.88
C LEU A 80 -12.94 17.69 13.57
N ASN A 81 -11.81 17.69 12.85
CA ASN A 81 -10.55 18.23 13.37
C ASN A 81 -10.66 19.73 13.71
N ARG A 82 -11.32 20.54 12.87
CA ARG A 82 -11.57 21.96 13.16
C ARG A 82 -12.47 22.13 14.38
N VAL A 83 -13.54 21.33 14.48
CA VAL A 83 -14.44 21.33 15.64
C VAL A 83 -13.68 20.96 16.92
N ASN A 84 -12.92 19.87 16.93
CA ASN A 84 -12.11 19.46 18.08
C ASN A 84 -11.10 20.55 18.46
N LYS A 85 -10.46 21.20 17.50
CA LYS A 85 -9.57 22.34 17.75
C LYS A 85 -10.30 23.50 18.43
N SER A 86 -11.50 23.87 17.95
CA SER A 86 -12.31 24.95 18.55
C SER A 86 -12.77 24.62 19.98
N ARG A 87 -12.98 23.32 20.27
CA ARG A 87 -13.35 22.81 21.60
C ARG A 87 -12.15 22.62 22.54
N GLY A 88 -10.93 22.96 22.10
CA GLY A 88 -9.70 22.76 22.87
C GLY A 88 -9.36 21.28 23.09
N TYR A 89 -9.68 20.41 22.12
CA TYR A 89 -9.44 18.97 22.14
C TYR A 89 -10.05 18.23 23.35
N LYS A 90 -11.20 18.70 23.83
CA LYS A 90 -11.95 18.02 24.88
C LYS A 90 -12.66 16.78 24.30
N PRO A 91 -12.62 15.62 24.98
CA PRO A 91 -13.38 14.43 24.57
C PRO A 91 -14.87 14.72 24.43
N TRP A 92 -15.55 14.02 23.53
CA TRP A 92 -17.00 14.09 23.41
C TRP A 92 -17.67 13.37 24.59
N GLY A 93 -18.82 13.85 25.07
CA GLY A 93 -19.48 13.29 26.25
C GLY A 93 -19.78 11.79 26.11
N PHE A 94 -20.26 11.36 24.94
CA PHE A 94 -20.55 9.96 24.66
C PHE A 94 -19.30 9.07 24.66
N SER A 95 -18.11 9.60 24.33
CA SER A 95 -16.87 8.81 24.27
C SER A 95 -16.32 8.41 25.63
N GLN A 96 -16.85 9.01 26.71
CA GLN A 96 -16.48 8.66 28.08
C GLN A 96 -17.33 7.52 28.66
N THR A 97 -18.42 7.14 27.98
CA THR A 97 -19.34 6.10 28.43
C THR A 97 -18.69 4.72 28.46
N LYS A 98 -19.19 3.83 29.34
CA LYS A 98 -18.75 2.42 29.36
C LYS A 98 -19.06 1.71 28.04
N LEU A 99 -20.19 2.05 27.41
CA LEU A 99 -20.60 1.49 26.12
C LEU A 99 -19.60 1.86 25.02
N PHE A 100 -19.14 3.10 24.95
CA PHE A 100 -18.10 3.50 23.98
C PHE A 100 -16.78 2.76 24.22
N LYS A 101 -16.36 2.60 25.48
CA LYS A 101 -15.13 1.85 25.80
C LYS A 101 -15.23 0.38 25.41
N ALA A 102 -16.38 -0.25 25.67
CA ALA A 102 -16.66 -1.62 25.25
C ALA A 102 -16.65 -1.73 23.72
N PHE A 103 -17.27 -0.77 23.02
CA PHE A 103 -17.23 -0.68 21.56
C PHE A 103 -15.80 -0.62 21.02
N VAL A 104 -14.93 0.24 21.55
CA VAL A 104 -13.53 0.33 21.10
C VAL A 104 -12.77 -0.99 21.28
N ILE A 105 -13.00 -1.69 22.39
CA ILE A 105 -12.38 -3.00 22.64
C ILE A 105 -12.90 -4.03 21.63
N LEU A 106 -14.23 -4.14 21.48
CA LEU A 106 -14.86 -5.09 20.55
C LEU A 106 -14.45 -4.82 19.10
N HIS A 107 -14.35 -3.55 18.72
CA HIS A 107 -13.87 -3.11 17.40
C HIS A 107 -12.45 -3.59 17.13
N ASN A 108 -11.52 -3.37 18.06
CA ASN A 108 -10.13 -3.82 17.91
C ASN A 108 -10.02 -5.35 17.90
N VAL A 109 -10.79 -6.05 18.75
CA VAL A 109 -10.85 -7.52 18.76
C VAL A 109 -11.38 -8.04 17.43
N PHE A 110 -12.48 -7.46 16.93
CA PHE A 110 -13.06 -7.82 15.64
C PHE A 110 -12.04 -7.65 14.52
N LEU A 111 -11.36 -6.50 14.43
CA LEU A 111 -10.35 -6.26 13.41
C LEU A 111 -9.14 -7.20 13.53
N ALA A 112 -8.72 -7.54 14.76
CA ALA A 112 -7.64 -8.51 14.97
C ALA A 112 -8.01 -9.90 14.48
N VAL A 113 -9.19 -10.41 14.86
CA VAL A 113 -9.70 -11.72 14.44
C VAL A 113 -9.95 -11.77 12.94
N TYR A 114 -10.60 -10.74 12.40
CA TYR A 114 -10.86 -10.61 10.97
C TYR A 114 -9.55 -10.60 10.15
N SER A 115 -8.55 -9.84 10.60
CA SER A 115 -7.26 -9.76 9.92
C SER A 115 -6.51 -11.10 10.01
N ALA A 116 -6.56 -11.80 11.14
CA ALA A 116 -5.96 -13.12 11.31
C ALA A 116 -6.65 -14.18 10.43
N TRP A 117 -7.98 -14.14 10.34
CA TRP A 117 -8.76 -15.01 9.45
C TRP A 117 -8.41 -14.75 7.98
N THR A 118 -8.36 -13.48 7.57
CA THR A 118 -7.99 -13.09 6.20
C THR A 118 -6.57 -13.54 5.88
N PHE A 119 -5.62 -13.36 6.81
CA PHE A 119 -4.24 -13.83 6.64
C PHE A 119 -4.18 -15.35 6.47
N ALA A 120 -4.84 -16.10 7.36
CA ALA A 120 -4.84 -17.56 7.30
C ALA A 120 -5.44 -18.08 5.97
N GLY A 121 -6.58 -17.51 5.55
CA GLY A 121 -7.22 -17.87 4.29
C GLY A 121 -6.35 -17.51 3.07
N MET A 122 -5.76 -16.31 3.06
CA MET A 122 -4.86 -15.91 1.98
C MET A 122 -3.57 -16.73 1.96
N PHE A 123 -3.03 -17.10 3.12
CA PHE A 123 -1.86 -17.95 3.20
C PHE A 123 -2.15 -19.34 2.63
N GLN A 124 -3.33 -19.90 2.94
CA GLN A 124 -3.79 -21.16 2.35
C GLN A 124 -3.97 -21.04 0.83
N ALA A 125 -4.65 -19.99 0.35
CA ALA A 125 -4.84 -19.75 -1.08
C ALA A 125 -3.49 -19.58 -1.81
N PHE A 126 -2.57 -18.82 -1.23
CA PHE A 126 -1.21 -18.61 -1.75
C PHE A 126 -0.45 -19.94 -1.83
N ARG A 127 -0.43 -20.72 -0.75
CA ARG A 127 0.23 -22.03 -0.69
C ARG A 127 -0.36 -23.01 -1.71
N ASN A 128 -1.68 -23.05 -1.84
CA ASN A 128 -2.37 -23.95 -2.78
C ASN A 128 -2.19 -23.52 -4.25
N SER A 129 -1.82 -22.25 -4.49
CA SER A 129 -1.54 -21.73 -5.83
C SER A 129 -0.07 -21.88 -6.24
N TRP A 130 0.81 -22.18 -5.29
CA TRP A 130 2.23 -22.34 -5.55
C TRP A 130 2.48 -23.64 -6.33
N PRO A 131 3.33 -23.64 -7.38
CA PRO A 131 3.72 -24.86 -8.08
C PRO A 131 4.31 -25.91 -7.12
N ASP A 132 4.27 -27.19 -7.50
CA ASP A 132 4.83 -28.25 -6.67
C ASP A 132 6.35 -28.08 -6.55
N ARG A 133 6.96 -28.56 -5.46
CA ARG A 133 8.42 -28.41 -5.26
C ARG A 133 9.24 -29.06 -6.37
N ASP A 134 8.71 -30.14 -6.93
CA ASP A 134 9.31 -30.90 -8.03
C ASP A 134 8.68 -30.52 -9.39
N ASP A 135 8.07 -29.32 -9.50
CA ASP A 135 7.49 -28.85 -10.77
C ASP A 135 8.59 -28.85 -11.86
N PRO A 136 8.35 -29.57 -12.97
CA PRO A 136 9.37 -29.78 -14.00
C PRO A 136 9.68 -28.52 -14.83
N ASN A 137 8.94 -27.43 -14.59
CA ASN A 137 9.18 -26.11 -15.18
C ASN A 137 9.87 -25.14 -14.21
N GLY A 138 10.08 -25.53 -12.95
CA GLY A 138 10.87 -24.78 -11.98
C GLY A 138 10.49 -23.30 -11.88
N LEU A 139 11.48 -22.42 -12.08
CA LEU A 139 11.31 -20.97 -11.88
C LEU A 139 10.31 -20.32 -12.84
N VAL A 140 10.22 -20.75 -14.11
CA VAL A 140 9.24 -20.14 -15.04
C VAL A 140 7.81 -20.49 -14.64
N GLY A 141 7.59 -21.70 -14.10
CA GLY A 141 6.29 -22.09 -13.53
C GLY A 141 5.89 -21.21 -12.34
N VAL A 142 6.85 -20.87 -11.48
CA VAL A 142 6.62 -19.94 -10.35
C VAL A 142 6.29 -18.53 -10.85
N VAL A 143 7.05 -18.02 -11.83
CA VAL A 143 6.78 -16.70 -12.43
C VAL A 143 5.40 -16.67 -13.07
N ASP A 144 5.02 -17.70 -13.84
CA ASP A 144 3.71 -17.81 -14.45
C ASP A 144 2.57 -17.88 -13.42
N ALA A 145 2.74 -18.63 -12.33
CA ALA A 145 1.75 -18.73 -11.24
C ALA A 145 1.55 -17.40 -10.50
N LEU A 146 2.62 -16.61 -10.33
CA LEU A 146 2.55 -15.29 -9.71
C LEU A 146 1.97 -14.24 -10.67
N CYS A 147 2.38 -14.25 -11.94
CA CYS A 147 1.96 -13.29 -12.94
C CYS A 147 0.53 -13.49 -13.41
N LYS A 148 0.08 -14.74 -13.55
CA LYS A 148 -1.26 -15.05 -14.04
C LYS A 148 -2.07 -15.73 -12.95
N ILE A 149 -3.01 -15.00 -12.38
CA ILE A 149 -3.77 -15.46 -11.22
C ILE A 149 -5.10 -16.15 -11.58
N ASN A 150 -5.47 -16.20 -12.85
CA ASN A 150 -6.75 -16.72 -13.35
C ASN A 150 -6.56 -17.99 -14.21
N GLY A 151 -7.52 -18.92 -14.11
CA GLY A 151 -7.56 -20.16 -14.87
C GLY A 151 -6.92 -21.36 -14.16
N PRO A 152 -6.73 -22.48 -14.88
CA PRO A 152 -6.18 -23.72 -14.33
C PRO A 152 -4.71 -23.63 -13.89
N ARG A 153 -4.33 -24.48 -12.92
CA ARG A 153 -2.95 -24.68 -12.46
C ARG A 153 -2.02 -25.08 -13.60
N GLY A 154 -0.77 -24.65 -13.52
CA GLY A 154 0.33 -25.14 -14.36
C GLY A 154 0.81 -24.13 -15.40
N TYR A 155 2.10 -24.22 -15.71
CA TYR A 155 2.80 -23.32 -16.63
C TYR A 155 2.14 -23.29 -18.02
N GLY A 156 1.66 -22.11 -18.43
CA GLY A 156 0.99 -21.93 -19.72
C GLY A 156 -0.50 -22.27 -19.76
N ASN A 157 -1.08 -22.69 -18.64
CA ASN A 157 -2.52 -23.00 -18.54
C ASN A 157 -3.36 -21.80 -18.13
N ALA A 158 -2.75 -20.64 -17.84
CA ALA A 158 -3.46 -19.44 -17.42
C ALA A 158 -4.47 -18.95 -18.45
N ALA A 159 -5.59 -18.43 -17.95
CA ALA A 159 -6.47 -17.58 -18.74
C ALA A 159 -5.93 -16.15 -18.77
N THR A 160 -5.64 -15.64 -19.96
CA THR A 160 -5.11 -14.29 -20.19
C THR A 160 -6.08 -13.46 -20.99
N TYR A 161 -6.10 -12.15 -20.75
CA TYR A 161 -6.97 -11.23 -21.47
C TYR A 161 -6.19 -10.51 -22.57
N ASN A 162 -6.72 -10.48 -23.78
CA ASN A 162 -6.12 -9.72 -24.87
C ASN A 162 -6.87 -8.38 -25.06
N PRO A 163 -6.23 -7.23 -24.76
CA PRO A 163 -6.88 -5.92 -24.89
C PRO A 163 -7.09 -5.48 -26.35
N LEU A 164 -6.44 -6.11 -27.32
CA LEU A 164 -6.62 -5.78 -28.74
C LEU A 164 -7.88 -6.44 -29.32
N THR A 165 -8.19 -7.66 -28.88
CA THR A 165 -9.37 -8.42 -29.35
C THR A 165 -10.54 -8.37 -28.37
N ASN A 166 -10.34 -7.81 -27.18
CA ASN A 166 -11.30 -7.78 -26.07
C ASN A 166 -11.83 -9.15 -25.66
N GLN A 167 -10.95 -10.15 -25.65
CA GLN A 167 -11.32 -11.54 -25.37
C GLN A 167 -10.33 -12.19 -24.41
N TRP A 168 -10.85 -13.07 -23.55
CA TRP A 168 -10.01 -14.01 -22.83
C TRP A 168 -9.55 -15.13 -23.77
N SER A 169 -8.41 -15.70 -23.45
CA SER A 169 -7.87 -16.87 -24.14
C SER A 169 -7.07 -17.73 -23.17
N ILE A 170 -7.00 -19.03 -23.44
CA ILE A 170 -6.08 -19.95 -22.76
C ILE A 170 -5.11 -20.47 -23.81
N HIS A 171 -3.82 -20.41 -23.50
CA HIS A 171 -2.76 -20.83 -24.42
C HIS A 171 -2.70 -22.35 -24.59
N ASN A 172 -2.95 -23.11 -23.52
CA ASN A 172 -3.06 -24.57 -23.61
C ASN A 172 -4.43 -24.97 -24.19
N PRO A 173 -4.49 -25.68 -25.35
CA PRO A 173 -5.74 -26.08 -25.99
C PRO A 173 -6.55 -27.14 -25.22
N GLU A 174 -5.96 -27.80 -24.23
CA GLU A 174 -6.62 -28.80 -23.38
C GLU A 174 -7.68 -28.17 -22.48
N TYR A 175 -7.48 -26.91 -22.12
CA TYR A 175 -8.40 -26.15 -21.27
C TYR A 175 -9.26 -25.20 -22.09
N LYS A 176 -10.45 -24.90 -21.57
CA LYS A 176 -11.43 -24.04 -22.23
C LYS A 176 -11.93 -23.00 -21.24
N LEU A 177 -12.36 -21.87 -21.80
CA LEU A 177 -13.08 -20.85 -21.04
C LEU A 177 -14.50 -21.34 -20.75
N ALA A 178 -15.12 -20.78 -19.71
CA ALA A 178 -16.52 -21.00 -19.40
C ALA A 178 -17.45 -20.37 -20.46
N ASP A 179 -18.73 -20.72 -20.37
CA ASP A 179 -19.79 -20.12 -21.17
C ASP A 179 -19.77 -18.59 -20.99
N GLY A 180 -19.67 -17.87 -22.12
CA GLY A 180 -19.49 -16.41 -22.13
C GLY A 180 -18.04 -15.95 -22.37
N GLY A 181 -17.09 -16.87 -22.56
CA GLY A 181 -15.71 -16.53 -22.96
C GLY A 181 -14.91 -15.85 -21.86
N VAL A 182 -15.13 -16.27 -20.61
CA VAL A 182 -14.43 -15.78 -19.40
C VAL A 182 -13.75 -16.97 -18.68
N PRO A 183 -12.75 -16.72 -17.80
CA PRO A 183 -12.15 -17.78 -17.01
C PRO A 183 -13.21 -18.53 -16.20
N ASP A 184 -13.09 -19.85 -16.12
CA ASP A 184 -14.08 -20.67 -15.43
C ASP A 184 -13.95 -20.48 -13.92
N PRO A 185 -15.03 -20.12 -13.19
CA PRO A 185 -14.99 -19.97 -11.73
C PRO A 185 -14.69 -21.29 -11.00
N THR A 186 -14.84 -22.44 -11.67
CA THR A 186 -14.51 -23.77 -11.14
C THR A 186 -13.05 -24.16 -11.35
N ASP A 187 -12.28 -23.39 -12.13
CA ASP A 187 -10.86 -23.64 -12.33
C ASP A 187 -10.09 -23.59 -11.01
N VAL A 188 -9.26 -24.60 -10.77
CA VAL A 188 -8.50 -24.74 -9.53
C VAL A 188 -7.01 -24.50 -9.73
N GLY A 189 -6.38 -23.99 -8.66
CA GLY A 189 -4.93 -23.98 -8.47
C GLY A 189 -4.22 -22.70 -8.90
N ARG A 190 -4.96 -21.66 -9.29
CA ARG A 190 -4.47 -20.28 -9.34
C ARG A 190 -5.15 -19.40 -8.30
N MET A 191 -4.44 -18.33 -7.94
CA MET A 191 -4.71 -17.57 -6.73
C MET A 191 -6.08 -16.90 -6.68
N TRP A 192 -6.60 -16.47 -7.83
CA TRP A 192 -7.90 -15.79 -7.90
C TRP A 192 -9.02 -16.68 -7.35
N ASN A 193 -9.25 -17.83 -7.97
CA ASN A 193 -10.30 -18.78 -7.55
C ASN A 193 -9.97 -19.50 -6.24
N GLN A 194 -8.67 -19.69 -5.91
CA GLN A 194 -8.27 -20.33 -4.65
C GLN A 194 -8.60 -19.52 -3.40
N GLY A 195 -8.89 -18.22 -3.54
CA GLY A 195 -9.39 -17.41 -2.43
C GLY A 195 -9.20 -15.90 -2.59
N LEU A 196 -8.32 -15.45 -3.49
CA LEU A 196 -8.04 -14.02 -3.63
C LEU A 196 -9.24 -13.22 -4.14
N ALA A 197 -10.10 -13.80 -4.98
CA ALA A 197 -11.33 -13.14 -5.42
C ALA A 197 -12.27 -12.85 -4.23
N TYR A 198 -12.50 -13.83 -3.37
CA TYR A 198 -13.38 -13.69 -2.20
C TYR A 198 -12.73 -12.85 -1.09
N LEU A 199 -11.57 -13.29 -0.60
CA LEU A 199 -10.87 -12.66 0.52
C LEU A 199 -10.38 -11.27 0.15
N GLY A 200 -9.91 -11.07 -1.08
CA GLY A 200 -9.53 -9.75 -1.59
C GLY A 200 -10.71 -8.80 -1.64
N TRP A 201 -11.90 -9.23 -2.06
CA TRP A 201 -13.07 -8.36 -2.07
C TRP A 201 -13.59 -8.04 -0.67
N ILE A 202 -13.62 -9.00 0.25
CA ILE A 202 -13.99 -8.73 1.64
C ILE A 202 -12.95 -7.81 2.30
N PHE A 203 -11.66 -7.98 1.98
CA PHE A 203 -10.57 -7.10 2.43
C PHE A 203 -10.65 -5.69 1.84
N TYR A 204 -11.16 -5.56 0.61
CA TYR A 204 -11.55 -4.26 0.06
C TYR A 204 -12.61 -3.59 0.92
N LEU A 205 -13.66 -4.32 1.31
CA LEU A 205 -14.69 -3.76 2.19
C LEU A 205 -14.15 -3.37 3.57
N SER A 206 -13.17 -4.12 4.10
CA SER A 206 -12.57 -3.81 5.41
C SER A 206 -11.94 -2.41 5.45
N LYS A 207 -11.44 -1.88 4.33
CA LYS A 207 -10.85 -0.54 4.28
C LYS A 207 -11.85 0.59 4.55
N PHE A 208 -13.12 0.37 4.21
CA PHE A 208 -14.19 1.30 4.60
C PHE A 208 -14.54 1.18 6.08
N TYR A 209 -14.50 -0.04 6.62
CA TYR A 209 -14.73 -0.26 8.05
C TYR A 209 -13.62 0.34 8.93
N GLU A 210 -12.36 0.27 8.50
CA GLU A 210 -11.19 0.82 9.20
C GLU A 210 -11.27 2.35 9.40
N VAL A 211 -12.12 3.07 8.66
CA VAL A 211 -12.43 4.49 8.92
C VAL A 211 -12.94 4.74 10.34
N LEU A 212 -13.57 3.73 10.97
CA LEU A 212 -14.00 3.81 12.36
C LEU A 212 -12.84 4.06 13.33
N ASP A 213 -11.60 3.66 13.00
CA ASP A 213 -10.41 4.01 13.80
C ASP A 213 -10.24 5.53 13.89
N THR A 214 -10.43 6.21 12.75
CA THR A 214 -10.37 7.67 12.69
C THR A 214 -11.54 8.29 13.46
N ALA A 215 -12.74 7.73 13.32
CA ALA A 215 -13.92 8.21 14.05
C ALA A 215 -13.73 8.09 15.58
N ILE A 216 -13.13 6.99 16.07
CA ILE A 216 -12.82 6.77 17.49
C ILE A 216 -11.84 7.84 18.00
N ILE A 217 -10.79 8.15 17.25
CA ILE A 217 -9.80 9.19 17.60
C ILE A 217 -10.47 10.57 17.71
N LEU A 218 -11.28 10.93 16.71
CA LEU A 218 -12.00 12.19 16.70
C LEU A 218 -13.03 12.27 17.84
N ALA A 219 -13.73 11.18 18.15
CA ALA A 219 -14.68 11.10 19.27
C ALA A 219 -14.00 11.23 20.64
N LYS A 220 -12.75 10.75 20.76
CA LYS A 220 -11.91 10.97 21.96
C LYS A 220 -11.42 12.42 22.08
N GLY A 221 -11.81 13.31 21.17
CA GLY A 221 -11.46 14.73 21.18
C GLY A 221 -10.08 15.01 20.62
N LYS A 222 -9.44 14.03 19.98
CA LYS A 222 -8.07 14.14 19.48
C LYS A 222 -8.05 14.53 18.01
N LYS A 223 -6.87 14.93 17.54
CA LYS A 223 -6.64 15.27 16.13
C LYS A 223 -6.37 13.98 15.37
N SER A 224 -7.13 13.70 14.32
CA SER A 224 -6.71 12.69 13.34
C SER A 224 -5.59 13.28 12.47
N SER A 225 -4.47 12.58 12.38
CA SER A 225 -3.31 13.05 11.62
C SER A 225 -3.59 13.03 10.12
N THR A 226 -2.90 13.90 9.37
CA THR A 226 -2.95 13.87 7.89
C THR A 226 -2.49 12.52 7.37
N LEU A 227 -1.56 11.88 8.06
CA LEU A 227 -1.02 10.57 7.72
C LEU A 227 -2.09 9.48 7.79
N GLN A 228 -2.86 9.43 8.88
CA GLN A 228 -3.97 8.49 9.01
C GLN A 228 -5.05 8.73 7.94
N THR A 229 -5.41 9.99 7.71
CA THR A 229 -6.41 10.35 6.70
C THR A 229 -5.97 9.97 5.29
N TYR A 230 -4.71 10.29 4.95
CA TYR A 230 -4.09 9.94 3.67
C TYR A 230 -4.01 8.43 3.48
N HIS A 231 -3.63 7.69 4.54
CA HIS A 231 -3.51 6.25 4.50
C HIS A 231 -4.86 5.55 4.24
N HIS A 232 -5.90 5.85 5.02
CA HIS A 232 -7.19 5.17 4.84
C HIS A 232 -7.83 5.51 3.50
N ALA A 233 -7.77 6.77 3.05
CA ALA A 233 -8.31 7.18 1.75
C ALA A 233 -7.54 6.52 0.58
N GLY A 234 -6.21 6.53 0.62
CA GLY A 234 -5.39 5.92 -0.42
C GLY A 234 -5.49 4.40 -0.44
N ALA A 235 -5.61 3.74 0.72
CA ALA A 235 -5.81 2.30 0.82
C ALA A 235 -7.13 1.85 0.16
N MET A 236 -8.22 2.60 0.30
CA MET A 236 -9.49 2.31 -0.40
C MET A 236 -9.31 2.32 -1.91
N MET A 237 -8.61 3.34 -2.44
CA MET A 237 -8.39 3.50 -3.89
C MET A 237 -7.45 2.43 -4.45
N CYS A 238 -6.35 2.11 -3.75
CA CYS A 238 -5.41 1.07 -4.18
C CYS A 238 -6.06 -0.31 -4.17
N MET A 239 -6.84 -0.60 -3.12
CA MET A 239 -7.51 -1.89 -2.99
C MET A 239 -8.63 -2.04 -4.02
N TRP A 240 -9.39 -0.98 -4.28
CA TRP A 240 -10.35 -0.94 -5.38
C TRP A 240 -9.68 -1.26 -6.72
N ALA A 241 -8.61 -0.55 -7.09
CA ALA A 241 -7.95 -0.75 -8.38
C ALA A 241 -7.40 -2.17 -8.51
N GLY A 242 -6.80 -2.72 -7.46
CA GLY A 242 -6.27 -4.08 -7.46
C GLY A 242 -7.32 -5.15 -7.71
N ILE A 243 -8.48 -5.07 -7.05
CA ILE A 243 -9.58 -6.03 -7.24
C ILE A 243 -10.33 -5.77 -8.55
N ARG A 244 -10.68 -4.51 -8.84
CA ARG A 244 -11.42 -4.12 -10.06
C ARG A 244 -10.71 -4.58 -11.32
N TYR A 245 -9.40 -4.43 -11.38
CA TYR A 245 -8.60 -4.79 -12.56
C TYR A 245 -7.95 -6.17 -12.44
N VAL A 246 -8.28 -6.96 -11.41
CA VAL A 246 -7.75 -8.32 -11.22
C VAL A 246 -6.22 -8.31 -11.30
N ALA A 247 -5.60 -7.36 -10.61
CA ALA A 247 -4.16 -7.11 -10.68
C ALA A 247 -3.41 -8.16 -9.83
N PRO A 248 -2.51 -8.98 -10.42
CA PRO A 248 -1.74 -10.00 -9.70
C PRO A 248 -1.15 -9.55 -8.36
N PRO A 249 -0.43 -8.42 -8.23
CA PRO A 249 0.22 -8.08 -6.96
C PRO A 249 -0.74 -7.72 -5.81
N ILE A 250 -2.07 -7.68 -6.03
CA ILE A 250 -3.05 -7.41 -4.96
C ILE A 250 -3.02 -8.44 -3.82
N TRP A 251 -2.53 -9.65 -4.11
CA TRP A 251 -2.33 -10.67 -3.08
C TRP A 251 -1.29 -10.24 -2.04
N ILE A 252 -0.25 -9.49 -2.43
CA ILE A 252 0.80 -9.01 -1.52
C ILE A 252 0.16 -8.09 -0.49
N PHE A 253 -0.71 -7.18 -0.96
CA PHE A 253 -1.47 -6.31 -0.08
C PHE A 253 -2.34 -7.17 0.84
N THR A 254 -3.18 -8.05 0.31
CA THR A 254 -4.14 -8.80 1.11
C THR A 254 -3.46 -9.72 2.14
N LEU A 255 -2.40 -10.44 1.75
CA LEU A 255 -1.69 -11.39 2.61
C LEU A 255 -0.81 -10.68 3.65
N VAL A 256 0.09 -9.79 3.22
CA VAL A 256 1.08 -9.20 4.14
C VAL A 256 0.42 -8.14 5.03
N ASN A 257 -0.47 -7.31 4.48
CA ASN A 257 -1.15 -6.29 5.28
C ASN A 257 -2.05 -6.92 6.33
N SER A 258 -2.81 -7.97 6.01
CA SER A 258 -3.65 -8.65 7.01
C SER A 258 -2.82 -9.28 8.14
N ALA A 259 -1.62 -9.81 7.85
CA ALA A 259 -0.71 -10.30 8.89
C ALA A 259 -0.27 -9.18 9.85
N ILE A 260 0.20 -8.05 9.31
CA ILE A 260 0.62 -6.91 10.12
C ILE A 260 -0.56 -6.27 10.87
N HIS A 261 -1.73 -6.17 10.24
CA HIS A 261 -2.95 -5.66 10.86
C HIS A 261 -3.43 -6.56 12.00
N ALA A 262 -3.35 -7.89 11.85
CA ALA A 262 -3.66 -8.81 12.93
C ALA A 262 -2.80 -8.56 14.17
N MET A 263 -1.48 -8.39 13.98
CA MET A 263 -0.56 -8.08 15.09
C MET A 263 -0.80 -6.68 15.68
N MET A 264 -1.04 -5.68 14.82
CA MET A 264 -1.27 -4.29 15.22
C MET A 264 -2.57 -4.12 16.02
N TYR A 265 -3.69 -4.70 15.57
CA TYR A 265 -4.96 -4.63 16.30
C TYR A 265 -4.95 -5.51 17.56
N THR A 266 -4.19 -6.61 17.57
CA THR A 266 -3.91 -7.36 18.80
C THR A 266 -3.21 -6.47 19.83
N TYR A 267 -2.19 -5.72 19.40
CA TYR A 267 -1.50 -4.74 20.26
C TYR A 267 -2.44 -3.66 20.80
N TYR A 268 -3.34 -3.10 19.98
CA TYR A 268 -4.33 -2.12 20.44
C TYR A 268 -5.37 -2.72 21.39
N THR A 269 -5.77 -3.97 21.16
CA THR A 269 -6.64 -4.71 22.07
C THR A 269 -5.99 -4.86 23.45
N LEU A 270 -4.74 -5.32 23.50
CA LEU A 270 -4.00 -5.47 24.76
C LEU A 270 -3.84 -4.12 25.49
N THR A 271 -3.55 -3.07 24.74
CA THR A 271 -3.40 -1.72 25.30
C THR A 271 -4.74 -1.18 25.83
N ALA A 272 -5.86 -1.43 25.13
CA ALA A 272 -7.20 -1.06 25.57
C ALA A 272 -7.65 -1.82 26.83
N LEU A 273 -7.19 -3.06 27.01
CA LEU A 273 -7.35 -3.85 28.23
C LEU A 273 -6.38 -3.46 29.36
N ARG A 274 -5.55 -2.43 29.15
CA ARG A 274 -4.52 -1.95 30.09
C ARG A 274 -3.46 -3.00 30.44
N ILE A 275 -3.23 -3.95 29.55
CA ILE A 275 -2.13 -4.91 29.66
C ILE A 275 -0.85 -4.18 29.24
N ARG A 276 0.18 -4.21 30.09
CA ARG A 276 1.45 -3.53 29.82
C ARG A 276 2.23 -4.31 28.76
N VAL A 277 2.33 -3.74 27.56
CA VAL A 277 3.12 -4.32 26.47
C VAL A 277 4.53 -3.70 26.44
N PRO A 278 5.62 -4.50 26.34
CA PRO A 278 6.98 -3.99 26.23
C PRO A 278 7.17 -3.02 25.04
N ALA A 279 7.96 -1.97 25.25
CA ALA A 279 8.25 -0.97 24.21
C ALA A 279 8.95 -1.56 22.97
N VAL A 280 9.66 -2.69 23.13
CA VAL A 280 10.30 -3.42 22.03
C VAL A 280 9.26 -3.92 21.02
N ILE A 281 8.11 -4.40 21.48
CA ILE A 281 7.02 -4.88 20.62
C ILE A 281 6.42 -3.72 19.82
N LYS A 282 6.22 -2.55 20.46
CA LYS A 282 5.77 -1.34 19.76
C LYS A 282 6.76 -0.93 18.65
N ARG A 283 8.05 -0.98 18.95
CA ARG A 283 9.11 -0.66 17.97
C ARG A 283 9.15 -1.68 16.84
N SER A 284 9.06 -2.98 17.14
CA SER A 284 9.08 -4.04 16.13
C SER A 284 7.87 -3.96 15.20
N LEU A 285 6.67 -3.67 15.71
CA LEU A 285 5.47 -3.44 14.90
C LEU A 285 5.67 -2.31 13.89
N THR A 286 6.21 -1.17 14.35
CA THR A 286 6.49 -0.03 13.47
C THR A 286 7.55 -0.38 12.42
N SER A 287 8.60 -1.12 12.80
CA SER A 287 9.60 -1.62 11.85
C SER A 287 8.98 -2.55 10.81
N MET A 288 8.11 -3.49 11.21
CA MET A 288 7.44 -4.41 10.30
C MET A 288 6.52 -3.69 9.31
N GLN A 289 5.82 -2.62 9.74
CA GLN A 289 5.01 -1.78 8.86
C GLN A 289 5.86 -1.07 7.79
N ILE A 290 7.03 -0.52 8.18
CA ILE A 290 7.95 0.12 7.24
C ILE A 290 8.53 -0.90 6.26
N THR A 291 8.95 -2.07 6.76
CA THR A 291 9.44 -3.16 5.91
C THR A 291 8.35 -3.62 4.93
N GLN A 292 7.10 -3.75 5.37
CA GLN A 292 5.97 -4.07 4.48
C GLN A 292 5.85 -3.06 3.35
N PHE A 293 5.93 -1.75 3.62
CA PHE A 293 5.80 -0.76 2.56
C PHE A 293 6.98 -0.80 1.59
N LEU A 294 8.22 -0.89 2.07
CA LEU A 294 9.41 -0.93 1.22
C LEU A 294 9.45 -2.19 0.35
N VAL A 295 9.34 -3.36 0.98
CA VAL A 295 9.43 -4.66 0.30
C VAL A 295 8.19 -4.89 -0.56
N GLY A 296 7.00 -4.62 -0.03
CA GLY A 296 5.74 -4.80 -0.73
C GLY A 296 5.62 -3.92 -1.98
N THR A 297 6.00 -2.64 -1.89
CA THR A 297 5.96 -1.74 -3.05
C THR A 297 6.97 -2.17 -4.12
N THR A 298 8.19 -2.54 -3.70
CA THR A 298 9.24 -2.99 -4.63
C THR A 298 8.82 -4.29 -5.34
N TRP A 299 8.24 -5.23 -4.59
CA TRP A 299 7.75 -6.49 -5.16
C TRP A 299 6.54 -6.27 -6.06
N ALA A 300 5.58 -5.41 -5.69
CA ALA A 300 4.46 -5.08 -6.58
C ALA A 300 4.94 -4.40 -7.87
N ALA A 301 5.90 -3.47 -7.76
CA ALA A 301 6.48 -2.79 -8.93
C ALA A 301 7.21 -3.75 -9.87
N SER A 302 7.85 -4.81 -9.36
CA SER A 302 8.59 -5.75 -10.21
C SER A 302 7.70 -6.45 -11.25
N TYR A 303 6.39 -6.60 -10.98
CA TYR A 303 5.44 -7.19 -11.94
C TYR A 303 5.38 -6.40 -13.26
N LEU A 304 5.64 -5.10 -13.26
CA LEU A 304 5.68 -4.31 -14.51
C LEU A 304 6.90 -4.63 -15.38
N PHE A 305 7.98 -5.13 -14.78
CA PHE A 305 9.26 -5.34 -15.46
C PHE A 305 9.52 -6.80 -15.82
N VAL A 306 8.69 -7.73 -15.35
CA VAL A 306 8.85 -9.17 -15.60
C VAL A 306 8.12 -9.58 -16.88
N HIS A 307 8.86 -10.25 -17.74
CA HIS A 307 8.39 -10.95 -18.93
C HIS A 307 8.84 -12.40 -18.85
N TYR A 308 8.06 -13.31 -19.42
CA TYR A 308 8.44 -14.71 -19.48
C TYR A 308 7.86 -15.37 -20.74
N THR A 309 8.46 -16.48 -21.17
CA THR A 309 7.99 -17.25 -22.33
C THR A 309 6.88 -18.19 -21.91
N LEU A 310 5.91 -18.47 -22.78
CA LEU A 310 4.97 -19.58 -22.61
C LEU A 310 5.52 -20.87 -23.22
N PRO A 311 4.98 -22.05 -22.89
CA PRO A 311 5.32 -23.30 -23.57
C PRO A 311 5.09 -23.18 -25.09
N PRO A 312 5.96 -23.73 -25.96
CA PRO A 312 5.69 -23.77 -27.39
C PRO A 312 4.45 -24.63 -27.68
N GLN A 313 3.51 -24.12 -28.47
CA GLN A 313 2.37 -24.92 -28.94
C GLN A 313 2.83 -25.92 -30.00
N SER A 314 2.28 -27.13 -30.00
CA SER A 314 2.42 -28.04 -31.13
C SER A 314 1.83 -27.41 -32.39
N LYS A 315 2.36 -27.74 -33.58
CA LYS A 315 1.87 -27.19 -34.86
C LYS A 315 0.36 -27.41 -35.05
N ALA A 316 -0.18 -28.50 -34.52
CA ALA A 316 -1.62 -28.81 -34.55
C ALA A 316 -2.44 -27.90 -33.61
N ALA A 317 -1.92 -27.59 -32.42
CA ALA A 317 -2.55 -26.68 -31.47
C ALA A 317 -2.56 -25.22 -31.97
N ALA A 318 -1.46 -24.78 -32.58
CA ALA A 318 -1.35 -23.45 -33.19
C ALA A 318 -2.32 -23.29 -34.38
N ALA A 319 -2.46 -24.33 -35.21
CA ALA A 319 -3.44 -24.36 -36.30
C ALA A 319 -4.89 -24.33 -35.78
N ALA A 320 -5.21 -25.09 -34.72
CA ALA A 320 -6.54 -25.08 -34.10
C ALA A 320 -6.89 -23.72 -33.46
N SER A 321 -5.92 -23.03 -32.86
CA SER A 321 -6.08 -21.68 -32.30
C SER A 321 -6.29 -20.63 -33.40
N ALA A 322 -5.52 -20.70 -34.49
CA ALA A 322 -5.66 -19.81 -35.65
C ALA A 322 -7.01 -19.99 -36.38
N VAL A 323 -7.52 -21.22 -36.47
CA VAL A 323 -8.86 -21.48 -37.05
C VAL A 323 -9.96 -20.89 -36.16
N ARG A 324 -9.83 -20.98 -34.82
CA ARG A 324 -10.81 -20.41 -33.88
C ARG A 324 -10.86 -18.88 -33.89
N SER A 325 -9.71 -18.21 -33.99
CA SER A 325 -9.66 -16.74 -34.10
C SER A 325 -10.21 -16.24 -35.44
N THR A 326 -10.05 -17.04 -36.50
CA THR A 326 -10.61 -16.74 -37.82
C THR A 326 -12.14 -16.97 -37.86
N MET A 327 -12.67 -17.99 -37.17
CA MET A 327 -14.12 -18.21 -37.10
C MET A 327 -14.85 -17.15 -36.27
N ALA A 328 -14.19 -16.56 -35.26
CA ALA A 328 -14.74 -15.43 -34.52
C ALA A 328 -14.79 -14.13 -35.34
N THR A 329 -13.95 -13.99 -36.37
CA THR A 329 -13.92 -12.84 -37.30
C THR A 329 -14.70 -13.09 -38.61
N ALA A 330 -14.95 -14.35 -38.98
CA ALA A 330 -15.69 -14.73 -40.19
C ALA A 330 -17.22 -14.60 -40.07
N ALA A 331 -17.75 -14.02 -38.99
CA ALA A 331 -19.12 -13.51 -38.98
C ALA A 331 -19.28 -12.25 -39.87
N ALA A 332 -18.18 -11.68 -40.39
CA ALA A 332 -18.19 -10.57 -41.33
C ALA A 332 -17.41 -10.89 -42.61
N SER A 333 -18.14 -11.01 -43.71
CA SER A 333 -17.75 -10.73 -45.10
C SER A 333 -16.65 -11.59 -45.78
N GLY A 334 -17.06 -12.37 -46.78
CA GLY A 334 -16.18 -12.83 -47.86
C GLY A 334 -16.81 -13.87 -48.79
N VAL A 335 -16.99 -13.54 -50.07
CA VAL A 335 -17.64 -14.39 -51.11
C VAL A 335 -16.67 -15.42 -51.73
N ALA A 336 -15.38 -15.37 -51.39
CA ALA A 336 -14.35 -16.24 -51.94
C ALA A 336 -14.47 -17.75 -51.57
N PRO A 337 -14.87 -18.14 -50.34
CA PRO A 337 -15.04 -19.54 -49.96
C PRO A 337 -16.21 -20.23 -50.67
N TRP A 338 -17.23 -19.46 -51.06
CA TRP A 338 -18.44 -19.97 -51.71
C TRP A 338 -18.20 -20.41 -53.16
N LEU A 339 -17.43 -19.63 -53.94
CA LEU A 339 -17.09 -19.95 -55.33
C LEU A 339 -16.28 -21.25 -55.47
N LYS A 340 -15.34 -21.51 -54.56
CA LYS A 340 -14.60 -22.78 -54.53
C LYS A 340 -15.49 -23.96 -54.14
N LYS A 341 -16.43 -23.76 -53.22
CA LYS A 341 -17.40 -24.79 -52.79
C LYS A 341 -18.35 -25.20 -53.92
N LEU A 342 -18.73 -24.25 -54.78
CA LEU A 342 -19.52 -24.51 -55.99
C LEU A 342 -18.75 -25.31 -57.04
N GLY A 343 -17.46 -25.00 -57.23
CA GLY A 343 -16.59 -25.75 -58.14
C GLY A 343 -16.43 -27.23 -57.75
N PHE A 344 -16.25 -27.52 -56.45
CA PHE A 344 -16.11 -28.91 -55.97
C PHE A 344 -17.42 -29.70 -55.96
N ARG A 345 -18.58 -29.04 -55.80
CA ARG A 345 -19.90 -29.67 -55.97
C ARG A 345 -20.22 -30.01 -57.43
N ALA A 346 -19.82 -29.16 -58.38
CA ALA A 346 -20.01 -29.43 -59.81
C ALA A 346 -19.16 -30.62 -60.31
N ALA A 347 -18.09 -30.98 -59.60
CA ALA A 347 -17.20 -32.10 -59.94
C ALA A 347 -17.55 -33.43 -59.23
N GLY A 348 -18.68 -33.53 -58.54
CA GLY A 348 -19.15 -34.78 -57.91
C GLY A 348 -18.38 -35.22 -56.66
N ALA A 349 -17.54 -34.35 -56.09
CA ALA A 349 -16.73 -34.63 -54.91
C ALA A 349 -17.42 -34.15 -53.61
N GLU A 350 -18.60 -34.70 -53.31
CA GLU A 350 -19.44 -34.24 -52.18
C GLU A 350 -18.77 -34.40 -50.81
N GLY A 351 -17.79 -35.30 -50.66
CA GLY A 351 -17.03 -35.48 -49.42
C GLY A 351 -15.86 -34.50 -49.19
N ILE A 352 -15.39 -33.77 -50.23
CA ILE A 352 -14.20 -32.89 -50.16
C ILE A 352 -14.61 -31.41 -50.00
N ALA A 353 -15.85 -31.07 -50.30
CA ALA A 353 -16.39 -29.70 -50.21
C ALA A 353 -16.70 -29.22 -48.78
N GLU A 354 -16.62 -30.12 -47.78
CA GLU A 354 -16.94 -29.79 -46.38
C GLU A 354 -15.71 -29.34 -45.57
N ASN A 355 -14.48 -29.56 -46.05
CA ASN A 355 -13.24 -29.19 -45.35
C ASN A 355 -12.18 -28.55 -46.27
N VAL A 356 -12.53 -27.43 -46.94
CA VAL A 356 -11.54 -26.62 -47.66
C VAL A 356 -11.06 -25.46 -46.78
N GLY A 357 -10.12 -25.76 -45.89
CA GLY A 357 -9.27 -24.78 -45.21
C GLY A 357 -7.84 -24.91 -45.70
N TYR A 358 -7.20 -23.79 -46.05
CA TYR A 358 -5.83 -23.73 -46.56
C TYR A 358 -4.82 -24.20 -45.50
N ALA A 359 -4.05 -25.26 -45.80
CA ALA A 359 -2.84 -25.62 -45.05
C ALA A 359 -1.63 -25.37 -45.97
N PRO A 360 -0.70 -24.45 -45.64
CA PRO A 360 0.56 -24.36 -46.37
C PRO A 360 1.50 -25.46 -45.88
N GLU A 361 1.92 -26.33 -46.79
CA GLU A 361 3.09 -27.19 -46.61
C GLU A 361 4.37 -26.35 -46.64
N ILE A 362 5.24 -26.49 -45.63
CA ILE A 362 6.62 -25.97 -45.65
C ILE A 362 7.57 -27.16 -45.45
N PRO A 363 8.49 -27.44 -46.38
CA PRO A 363 9.47 -28.51 -46.23
C PRO A 363 10.69 -28.05 -45.40
N GLY A 364 11.24 -28.98 -44.60
CA GLY A 364 12.68 -29.01 -44.28
C GLY A 364 13.17 -28.46 -42.92
N ASN A 365 13.80 -29.39 -42.18
CA ASN A 365 14.97 -29.26 -41.30
C ASN A 365 14.86 -28.86 -39.82
N LEU A 366 15.36 -29.81 -39.00
CA LEU A 366 15.97 -29.72 -37.68
C LEU A 366 15.16 -28.98 -36.60
N SER A 367 14.51 -29.79 -35.78
CA SER A 367 13.92 -29.50 -34.48
C SER A 367 14.93 -28.85 -33.51
N GLN A 368 15.08 -27.53 -33.60
CA GLN A 368 15.42 -26.73 -32.42
C GLN A 368 14.18 -26.68 -31.51
N PRO A 369 14.31 -26.91 -30.20
CA PRO A 369 13.20 -26.68 -29.29
C PRO A 369 12.92 -25.17 -29.31
N ARG A 370 11.84 -24.78 -30.00
CA ARG A 370 11.48 -23.38 -30.19
C ARG A 370 11.08 -22.81 -28.83
N VAL A 371 11.73 -21.73 -28.43
CA VAL A 371 11.25 -20.88 -27.33
C VAL A 371 9.85 -20.38 -27.69
N GLY A 372 8.89 -20.56 -26.80
CA GLY A 372 7.51 -20.11 -27.03
C GLY A 372 7.35 -18.59 -26.98
N PRO A 373 6.13 -18.06 -27.20
CA PRO A 373 5.90 -16.62 -27.26
C PRO A 373 6.22 -15.96 -25.93
N MET A 374 6.89 -14.80 -25.98
CA MET A 374 7.19 -13.99 -24.80
C MET A 374 5.99 -13.13 -24.44
N VAL A 375 5.57 -13.20 -23.18
CA VAL A 375 4.43 -12.45 -22.63
C VAL A 375 4.87 -11.57 -21.46
N THR A 376 4.13 -10.50 -21.23
CA THR A 376 4.25 -9.65 -20.04
C THR A 376 3.55 -10.29 -18.85
N CYS A 377 4.01 -9.98 -17.64
CA CYS A 377 3.32 -10.38 -16.42
C CYS A 377 1.89 -9.79 -16.37
N MET A 378 1.74 -8.51 -16.75
CA MET A 378 0.45 -7.81 -16.83
C MET A 378 -0.11 -7.81 -18.25
N ASP A 379 -1.41 -8.01 -18.38
CA ASP A 379 -2.13 -8.12 -19.66
C ASP A 379 -2.84 -6.82 -20.07
N THR A 380 -3.23 -5.99 -19.10
CA THR A 380 -4.11 -4.83 -19.35
C THR A 380 -3.57 -3.52 -18.80
N SER A 381 -4.02 -2.41 -19.38
CA SER A 381 -3.71 -1.06 -18.89
C SER A 381 -4.27 -0.82 -17.48
N GLY A 382 -5.42 -1.38 -17.14
CA GLY A 382 -6.00 -1.32 -15.79
C GLY A 382 -5.17 -2.04 -14.73
N GLN A 383 -4.63 -3.21 -15.10
CA GLN A 383 -3.66 -3.94 -14.30
C GLN A 383 -2.40 -3.11 -14.04
N GLY A 384 -1.84 -2.47 -15.07
CA GLY A 384 -0.72 -1.55 -14.93
C GLY A 384 -1.06 -0.35 -14.04
N PHE A 385 -2.21 0.28 -14.28
CA PHE A 385 -2.71 1.41 -13.48
C PHE A 385 -2.84 1.07 -11.99
N ALA A 386 -3.32 -0.12 -11.63
CA ALA A 386 -3.41 -0.55 -10.23
C ALA A 386 -2.04 -0.57 -9.54
N ILE A 387 -0.99 -1.01 -10.25
CA ILE A 387 0.38 -1.00 -9.73
C ILE A 387 0.89 0.44 -9.59
N TRP A 388 0.74 1.27 -10.63
CA TRP A 388 1.18 2.66 -10.60
C TRP A 388 0.51 3.45 -9.49
N LEU A 389 -0.81 3.32 -9.34
CA LEU A 389 -1.57 3.94 -8.26
C LEU A 389 -1.00 3.52 -6.90
N ASN A 390 -0.74 2.23 -6.71
CA ASN A 390 -0.17 1.71 -5.47
C ASN A 390 1.23 2.25 -5.18
N VAL A 391 2.13 2.24 -6.17
CA VAL A 391 3.50 2.75 -6.03
C VAL A 391 3.50 4.26 -5.73
N THR A 392 2.76 5.05 -6.51
CA THR A 392 2.68 6.51 -6.32
C THR A 392 2.10 6.88 -4.96
N TYR A 393 1.12 6.11 -4.47
CA TYR A 393 0.55 6.29 -3.13
C TYR A 393 1.50 5.88 -2.00
N LEU A 394 2.18 4.73 -2.13
CA LEU A 394 3.02 4.20 -1.05
C LEU A 394 4.34 4.94 -0.90
N LEU A 395 4.87 5.59 -1.95
CA LEU A 395 6.12 6.37 -1.88
C LEU A 395 6.09 7.48 -0.79
N PRO A 396 5.16 8.46 -0.83
CA PRO A 396 5.10 9.50 0.19
C PRO A 396 4.73 8.92 1.57
N LEU A 397 3.91 7.88 1.62
CA LEU A 397 3.57 7.21 2.88
C LEU A 397 4.81 6.60 3.54
N THR A 398 5.61 5.86 2.76
CA THR A 398 6.85 5.24 3.22
C THR A 398 7.83 6.29 3.74
N TYR A 399 7.98 7.40 3.02
CA TYR A 399 8.82 8.52 3.46
C TYR A 399 8.37 9.06 4.84
N LEU A 400 7.06 9.26 5.04
CA LEU A 400 6.50 9.76 6.30
C LEU A 400 6.75 8.80 7.47
N PHE A 401 6.54 7.50 7.27
CA PHE A 401 6.78 6.47 8.29
C PHE A 401 8.27 6.32 8.63
N VAL A 402 9.15 6.31 7.63
CA VAL A 402 10.62 6.24 7.84
C VAL A 402 11.08 7.46 8.64
N ARG A 403 10.63 8.66 8.26
CA ARG A 403 10.93 9.90 8.98
C ARG A 403 10.44 9.83 10.43
N PHE A 404 9.22 9.36 10.66
CA PHE A 404 8.67 9.17 12.00
C PHE A 404 9.51 8.19 12.83
N PHE A 405 9.94 7.07 12.24
CA PHE A 405 10.73 6.05 12.92
C PHE A 405 12.12 6.56 13.34
N ILE A 406 12.84 7.22 12.42
CA ILE A 406 14.15 7.82 12.71
C ILE A 406 14.04 8.76 13.92
N ARG A 407 13.03 9.63 13.91
CA ARG A 407 12.88 10.62 14.99
C ARG A 407 12.43 10.01 16.31
N SER A 408 11.56 9.00 16.28
CA SER A 408 11.00 8.38 17.48
C SER A 408 11.97 7.41 18.16
N TYR A 409 12.83 6.74 17.40
CA TYR A 409 13.64 5.63 17.90
C TYR A 409 15.15 5.81 17.73
N LEU A 410 15.63 6.63 16.79
CA LEU A 410 17.06 6.81 16.52
C LEU A 410 17.58 8.19 16.98
N SER A 411 16.76 9.24 16.98
CA SER A 411 17.18 10.60 17.38
C SER A 411 17.30 10.83 18.90
N ARG A 412 17.14 9.81 19.75
CA ARG A 412 17.57 9.89 21.16
C ARG A 412 19.09 9.67 21.25
N LYS A 413 19.87 10.66 20.82
CA LYS A 413 21.26 10.79 21.22
C LYS A 413 21.27 11.77 22.40
N ASP A 414 21.61 11.29 23.59
CA ASP A 414 21.82 12.15 24.75
C ASP A 414 22.89 13.20 24.40
N PRO A 415 22.69 14.50 24.72
CA PRO A 415 23.75 15.48 24.59
C PRO A 415 24.91 15.08 25.52
N SER A 416 26.10 15.00 24.93
CA SER A 416 27.37 14.81 25.64
C SER A 416 27.46 15.77 26.84
N PRO A 417 27.96 15.32 28.02
CA PRO A 417 28.01 16.16 29.21
C PRO A 417 29.11 17.22 29.07
N GLN A 418 28.73 18.44 28.66
CA GLN A 418 29.55 19.63 28.88
C GLN A 418 29.16 20.25 30.24
N GLN A 419 30.19 20.67 31.00
CA GLN A 419 30.07 21.16 32.38
C GLN A 419 29.14 22.39 32.47
N PRO A 420 28.26 22.46 33.49
CA PRO A 420 27.22 23.49 33.57
C PRO A 420 27.76 24.81 34.16
N THR A 421 27.58 25.91 33.42
CA THR A 421 27.59 27.27 33.99
C THR A 421 26.22 27.63 34.58
N HIS A 422 26.17 28.56 35.53
CA HIS A 422 24.99 28.88 36.36
C HIS A 422 23.70 29.27 35.59
N MET A 423 23.78 29.64 34.31
CA MET A 423 22.59 29.86 33.47
C MET A 423 21.92 28.54 33.01
N HIS A 424 22.66 27.44 32.94
CA HIS A 424 22.13 26.13 32.60
C HIS A 424 21.33 25.49 33.74
N ALA A 425 21.43 25.93 34.99
CA ALA A 425 20.62 25.36 36.08
C ALA A 425 19.14 25.77 35.98
N ALA A 426 18.87 27.03 35.61
CA ALA A 426 17.51 27.53 35.38
C ALA A 426 16.92 26.96 34.07
N GLU A 427 17.75 26.86 33.03
CA GLU A 427 17.36 26.21 31.77
C GLU A 427 17.11 24.72 31.97
N LYS A 428 17.95 24.00 32.74
CA LYS A 428 17.80 22.58 33.08
C LYS A 428 16.61 22.33 33.98
N ALA A 429 16.29 23.23 34.93
CA ALA A 429 15.06 23.14 35.72
C ALA A 429 13.81 23.36 34.86
N GLY A 430 13.86 24.30 33.91
CA GLY A 430 12.81 24.49 32.90
C GLY A 430 12.69 23.31 31.94
N LEU A 431 13.81 22.73 31.51
CA LEU A 431 13.89 21.58 30.62
C LEU A 431 13.45 20.30 31.33
N ASP A 432 13.76 20.14 32.62
CA ASP A 432 13.30 19.00 33.43
C ASP A 432 11.83 19.11 33.80
N ALA A 433 11.30 20.33 34.01
CA ALA A 433 9.86 20.56 34.12
C ALA A 433 9.15 20.23 32.79
N LEU A 434 9.73 20.63 31.65
CA LEU A 434 9.26 20.27 30.32
C LEU A 434 9.38 18.77 30.03
N HIS A 435 10.45 18.11 30.49
CA HIS A 435 10.62 16.65 30.37
C HIS A 435 9.71 15.88 31.32
N ARG A 436 9.36 16.43 32.49
CA ARG A 436 8.36 15.84 33.39
C ARG A 436 6.96 15.97 32.81
N VAL A 437 6.63 17.14 32.24
CA VAL A 437 5.37 17.35 31.51
C VAL A 437 5.31 16.51 30.23
N SER A 438 6.42 16.38 29.50
CA SER A 438 6.54 15.50 28.32
C SER A 438 6.37 14.03 28.70
N ARG A 439 6.94 13.60 29.83
CA ARG A 439 6.71 12.26 30.41
C ARG A 439 5.26 12.06 30.86
N GLU A 440 4.60 13.07 31.42
CA GLU A 440 3.18 12.98 31.82
C GLU A 440 2.23 13.00 30.60
N ILE A 441 2.57 13.76 29.55
CA ILE A 441 1.88 13.76 28.25
C ILE A 441 2.10 12.41 27.56
N GLN A 442 3.33 11.90 27.55
CA GLN A 442 3.65 10.60 27.00
C GLN A 442 2.96 9.48 27.78
N LYS A 443 2.88 9.56 29.11
CA LYS A 443 2.15 8.62 29.97
C LYS A 443 0.63 8.68 29.76
N SER A 444 0.06 9.86 29.48
CA SER A 444 -1.37 10.00 29.15
C SER A 444 -1.72 9.60 27.71
N VAL A 445 -0.77 9.72 26.78
CA VAL A 445 -0.83 9.18 25.41
C VAL A 445 -0.64 7.65 25.42
N GLU A 446 0.25 7.13 26.26
CA GLU A 446 0.53 5.70 26.47
C GLU A 446 -0.66 4.95 27.10
N MET A 447 -1.46 5.61 27.94
CA MET A 447 -2.70 5.06 28.51
C MET A 447 -3.88 5.06 27.51
N SER A 448 -3.70 5.59 26.29
CA SER A 448 -4.79 5.85 25.35
C SER A 448 -4.79 4.97 24.08
N GLY A 449 -3.84 4.06 23.91
CA GLY A 449 -3.82 3.07 22.82
C GLY A 449 -3.89 3.68 21.42
N GLU A 450 -2.94 4.55 21.08
CA GLU A 450 -2.90 5.16 19.75
C GLU A 450 -1.80 4.63 18.85
N THR A 451 -2.21 4.39 17.60
CA THR A 451 -1.40 4.52 16.37
C THR A 451 -0.31 5.56 16.57
N SER A 452 0.93 5.07 16.57
CA SER A 452 2.13 5.86 16.32
C SER A 452 1.81 6.89 15.24
N GLU A 453 2.10 8.17 15.47
CA GLU A 453 2.16 9.31 14.51
C GLU A 453 1.32 10.55 14.85
N ALA A 454 0.50 10.55 15.91
CA ALA A 454 -0.15 11.79 16.39
C ALA A 454 0.81 12.75 17.15
N THR A 455 2.07 12.37 17.37
CA THR A 455 2.93 12.97 18.40
C THR A 455 3.54 14.32 18.06
N GLU A 456 3.77 14.69 16.79
CA GLU A 456 4.48 15.94 16.47
C GLU A 456 3.57 17.16 16.49
N ASP A 457 2.45 17.12 15.75
CA ASP A 457 1.54 18.25 15.67
C ASP A 457 0.85 18.52 17.02
N GLU A 458 0.52 17.48 17.77
CA GLU A 458 -0.13 17.63 19.07
C GLU A 458 0.84 18.16 20.13
N ALA A 459 2.09 17.69 20.16
CA ALA A 459 3.11 18.20 21.08
C ALA A 459 3.46 19.67 20.77
N ILE A 460 3.59 20.05 19.50
CA ILE A 460 3.87 21.44 19.10
C ILE A 460 2.70 22.36 19.47
N ASN A 461 1.45 21.96 19.19
CA ASN A 461 0.27 22.78 19.51
C ASN A 461 0.06 22.90 21.03
N LYS A 462 0.31 21.85 21.80
CA LYS A 462 0.19 21.84 23.26
C LYS A 462 1.32 22.64 23.92
N ALA A 463 2.54 22.57 23.37
CA ALA A 463 3.66 23.42 23.78
C ALA A 463 3.41 24.90 23.46
N GLN A 464 2.79 25.22 22.32
CA GLN A 464 2.38 26.60 21.97
C GLN A 464 1.26 27.12 22.88
N ALA A 465 0.27 26.29 23.22
CA ALA A 465 -0.80 26.65 24.15
C ALA A 465 -0.29 26.87 25.58
N LEU A 466 0.66 26.03 26.04
CA LEU A 466 1.32 26.19 27.34
C LEU A 466 2.28 27.38 27.36
N ARG A 467 2.98 27.68 26.26
CA ARG A 467 3.77 28.92 26.10
C ARG A 467 2.88 30.15 26.24
N LYS A 468 1.71 30.18 25.59
CA LYS A 468 0.73 31.28 25.77
C LYS A 468 0.28 31.39 27.23
N LYS A 469 -0.02 30.26 27.89
CA LYS A 469 -0.47 30.24 29.29
C LYS A 469 0.62 30.67 30.29
N SER A 470 1.89 30.30 30.04
CA SER A 470 3.05 30.68 30.85
C SER A 470 3.48 32.13 30.62
N GLN A 471 3.36 32.65 29.40
CA GLN A 471 3.57 34.08 29.13
C GLN A 471 2.50 34.94 29.80
N GLN A 472 1.27 34.43 29.93
CA GLN A 472 0.18 35.11 30.61
C GLN A 472 0.32 35.05 32.14
N SER A 473 0.82 33.94 32.71
CA SER A 473 1.08 33.87 34.17
C SER A 473 2.38 34.56 34.61
N ALA A 474 3.35 34.73 33.72
CA ALA A 474 4.59 35.49 34.00
C ALA A 474 4.34 37.00 34.01
N ALA A 475 3.32 37.48 33.28
CA ALA A 475 2.87 38.87 33.33
C ALA A 475 2.12 39.20 34.64
N ASP A 476 1.41 38.22 35.23
CA ASP A 476 0.64 38.40 36.48
C ASP A 476 1.48 38.24 37.77
N ASN A 477 2.67 37.62 37.73
CA ASN A 477 3.47 37.31 38.91
C ASN A 477 4.88 37.92 38.90
N SER A 478 5.04 39.18 38.46
CA SER A 478 6.31 39.90 38.62
C SER A 478 6.24 40.87 39.82
N PRO A 479 7.05 40.68 40.88
CA PRO A 479 7.13 41.59 42.00
C PRO A 479 8.16 42.69 41.71
N ILE A 480 7.92 43.52 40.70
CA ILE A 480 8.71 44.75 40.50
C ILE A 480 7.77 45.92 40.28
N ARG A 481 7.50 46.63 41.38
CA ARG A 481 6.97 47.98 41.38
C ARG A 481 8.13 48.92 40.99
N THR A 482 8.32 49.18 39.70
CA THR A 482 9.13 50.33 39.26
C THR A 482 8.22 51.49 38.83
N ARG A 483 8.46 52.59 39.54
CA ARG A 483 7.79 53.88 39.49
C ARG A 483 8.21 54.61 38.21
N ALA A 484 7.44 54.48 37.13
CA ALA A 484 7.56 55.35 35.95
C ALA A 484 6.28 55.33 35.09
N SER A 485 5.17 55.82 35.64
CA SER A 485 3.98 56.16 34.84
C SER A 485 3.30 57.38 35.46
N SER A 486 3.97 58.53 35.33
CA SER A 486 3.35 59.84 35.56
C SER A 486 3.99 60.85 34.61
N LYS A 487 3.88 60.62 33.30
CA LYS A 487 4.02 61.66 32.24
C LYS A 487 3.80 61.09 30.84
N GLN A 488 2.60 60.59 30.53
CA GLN A 488 2.13 60.59 29.14
C GLN A 488 0.60 60.41 29.08
N LYS A 489 -0.11 61.34 29.73
CA LYS A 489 -1.54 61.55 29.49
C LYS A 489 -1.83 63.05 29.42
N ALA A 490 -1.13 63.72 28.49
CA ALA A 490 -1.39 65.10 28.10
C ALA A 490 -0.65 65.42 26.79
N ARG A 491 -1.06 64.78 25.69
CA ARG A 491 -0.98 65.31 24.33
C ARG A 491 -1.39 64.21 23.36
N LEU A 492 -2.62 64.32 22.88
CA LEU A 492 -3.06 64.08 21.49
C LEU A 492 -4.59 63.91 21.52
N ALA A 493 -5.26 65.03 21.71
CA ALA A 493 -6.53 65.31 21.08
C ALA A 493 -6.27 66.52 20.18
N ASN A 494 -6.11 66.28 18.88
CA ASN A 494 -6.64 67.10 17.78
C ASN A 494 -6.02 66.69 16.42
N GLN A 495 -6.95 66.35 15.52
CA GLN A 495 -7.02 66.68 14.08
C GLN A 495 -6.09 65.98 13.05
N GLU A 496 -6.79 65.32 12.12
CA GLU A 496 -6.45 64.83 10.77
C GLU A 496 -5.89 65.91 9.79
N PRO A 497 -5.67 65.63 8.48
CA PRO A 497 -5.05 64.49 7.78
C PRO A 497 -4.03 64.96 6.70
N GLY A 498 -3.28 64.04 6.04
CA GLY A 498 -2.63 64.39 4.76
C GLY A 498 -1.53 63.45 4.24
N GLN A 499 -1.88 62.64 3.24
CA GLN A 499 -1.15 62.23 2.02
C GLN A 499 0.36 61.93 2.05
N GLY A 500 0.77 60.80 1.44
CA GLY A 500 2.12 60.66 0.89
C GLY A 500 2.57 59.24 0.53
N PHE A 501 2.61 58.99 -0.78
CA PHE A 501 2.95 57.78 -1.54
C PHE A 501 4.28 57.04 -1.23
N SER A 502 4.32 55.80 -1.73
CA SER A 502 5.29 54.68 -1.63
C SER A 502 6.69 54.87 -2.33
N PRO A 503 7.49 53.81 -2.62
CA PRO A 503 8.74 53.41 -1.95
C PRO A 503 9.98 53.42 -2.89
N VAL A 504 11.15 52.86 -2.49
CA VAL A 504 12.05 51.97 -3.30
C VAL A 504 13.54 51.93 -2.85
N LYS A 505 14.01 50.68 -2.64
CA LYS A 505 15.31 49.98 -2.90
C LYS A 505 16.71 50.45 -2.42
N ASN A 506 17.36 49.44 -1.82
CA ASN A 506 18.68 48.81 -2.09
C ASN A 506 20.01 49.58 -1.91
N GLY A 507 20.94 48.92 -1.20
CA GLY A 507 22.39 49.14 -1.35
C GLY A 507 23.22 48.31 -0.38
N ALA A 508 23.89 47.27 -0.89
CA ALA A 508 24.85 46.42 -0.18
C ALA A 508 26.27 47.02 -0.22
N LYS A 509 27.14 46.70 0.77
CA LYS A 509 28.59 46.45 0.54
C LYS A 509 29.31 45.79 1.73
N LYS A 510 30.17 44.84 1.37
CA LYS A 510 31.19 44.05 2.11
C LYS A 510 32.36 44.90 2.62
N LEU A 511 33.15 44.38 3.58
CA LEU A 511 34.62 44.13 3.44
C LEU A 511 35.30 43.60 4.73
N THR A 512 36.01 42.46 4.58
CA THR A 512 37.34 42.02 5.14
C THR A 512 37.59 41.91 6.66
N LYS A 513 38.38 41.01 7.28
CA LYS A 513 39.30 39.84 7.04
C LYS A 513 40.60 40.14 7.82
N GLU A 514 41.01 39.25 8.74
CA GLU A 514 42.36 38.95 9.32
C GLU A 514 42.09 38.17 10.64
N GLU A 515 42.41 36.88 10.85
CA GLU A 515 43.66 36.08 10.81
C GLU A 515 44.65 36.44 11.93
N VAL A 516 45.03 35.44 12.76
CA VAL A 516 46.40 35.12 13.24
C VAL A 516 46.41 34.20 14.49
N GLU A 517 47.08 33.05 14.30
CA GLU A 517 47.93 32.22 15.17
C GLU A 517 47.48 31.47 16.43
N ALA A 518 48.03 30.25 16.50
CA ALA A 518 48.22 29.37 17.65
C ALA A 518 49.73 29.13 17.86
N PRO A 519 50.15 28.62 19.03
CA PRO A 519 51.31 27.71 19.09
C PRO A 519 51.06 26.42 19.92
N THR A 520 51.54 25.29 19.36
CA THR A 520 52.49 24.25 19.89
C THR A 520 52.68 24.11 21.41
N ASP A 521 52.99 22.96 22.06
CA ASP A 521 53.30 21.55 21.73
C ASP A 521 53.63 20.82 23.08
N VAL A 522 53.76 19.49 23.03
CA VAL A 522 54.59 18.56 23.86
C VAL A 522 54.00 17.80 25.08
N SER A 523 54.01 16.46 24.91
CA SER A 523 54.20 15.32 25.85
C SER A 523 53.23 15.12 27.05
N GLY A 524 52.82 13.92 27.46
CA GLY A 524 53.21 12.54 27.17
C GLY A 524 53.41 11.78 28.48
N VAL A 525 52.39 11.11 29.05
CA VAL A 525 52.57 10.07 30.09
C VAL A 525 51.47 9.00 29.99
N LYS A 526 51.95 7.76 30.06
CA LYS A 526 51.30 6.46 30.02
C LYS A 526 50.51 6.10 31.30
N ASP A 527 49.65 5.09 31.12
CA ASP A 527 49.25 4.03 32.07
C ASP A 527 48.46 4.41 33.34
N LYS A 528 47.17 4.06 33.37
CA LYS A 528 46.66 2.88 34.12
C LYS A 528 45.13 2.79 34.04
N ASN A 529 44.68 1.66 33.52
CA ASN A 529 43.32 1.14 33.59
C ASN A 529 43.14 0.42 34.94
N PRO A 530 42.12 0.72 35.76
CA PRO A 530 41.76 -0.10 36.91
C PRO A 530 40.33 -0.63 36.76
N TYR A 531 40.16 -1.73 36.03
CA TYR A 531 39.01 -2.62 36.18
C TYR A 531 39.54 -4.02 36.40
N ASP A 532 39.41 -4.49 37.65
CA ASP A 532 39.60 -5.87 38.11
C ASP A 532 39.49 -5.84 39.65
N VAL A 533 38.79 -6.69 40.41
CA VAL A 533 37.95 -7.88 40.19
C VAL A 533 37.18 -8.15 41.51
N LEU A 534 36.17 -9.04 41.44
CA LEU A 534 35.62 -9.96 42.46
C LEU A 534 34.64 -9.39 43.51
N GLU A 535 33.37 -9.79 43.51
CA GLU A 535 32.77 -11.10 43.87
C GLU A 535 32.74 -11.42 45.38
N ARG A 536 31.51 -11.77 45.82
CA ARG A 536 31.05 -12.61 46.94
C ARG A 536 30.54 -11.96 48.24
N ASN A 537 29.22 -12.12 48.36
CA ASN A 537 28.45 -12.79 49.43
C ASN A 537 28.12 -12.02 50.71
N ALA A 538 26.82 -11.74 50.89
CA ALA A 538 25.98 -12.43 51.87
C ALA A 538 24.53 -12.46 51.37
#